data_AF-A0A7S8DF41-F1
#
_entry.id   AF-A0A7S8DF41-F1
#
_cell.length_a   1.000
_cell.length_b   1.000
_cell.length_c   1.000
_cell.angle_alpha   90.00
_cell.angle_beta   90.00
_cell.angle_gamma   90.00
#
_symmetry.space_group_name_H-M   'P 1'
#
loop_
_entity.id
_entity.type
_entity.pdbx_description
1 polymer ?
#
loop_
_entity_poly.entity_id
_entity_poly.type
_entity_poly.pdbx_seq_one_letter_code
_entity_poly.pdbx_strand_id
1 'polypeptide(L)'
;MTTQFEISFRQWIPSVSKVGVNGFGEESKYVPATELTAYWCEEQLLHDIIDAINPVMSVPYQTITEQYLGVFSTLVYLGRPEAIRHFLALGMSDDVCLFALMNCPMNGTTSLTNS
;
A
#
# COMPACT_ATOMS: atom_id res chain seq x y z
N MET A 1 -16.62 -6.01 -4.35
CA MET A 1 -16.80 -4.65 -3.79
C MET A 1 -15.47 -3.92 -3.59
N THR A 2 -14.35 -4.48 -4.05
CA THR A 2 -12.97 -4.04 -3.78
C THR A 2 -12.55 -2.77 -4.51
N THR A 3 -13.29 -2.35 -5.55
CA THR A 3 -12.81 -1.36 -6.51
C THR A 3 -12.88 0.09 -6.03
N GLN A 4 -13.84 0.46 -5.18
CA GLN A 4 -14.07 1.88 -4.87
C GLN A 4 -12.97 2.46 -3.98
N PHE A 5 -12.54 1.74 -2.94
CA PHE A 5 -11.46 2.20 -2.07
C PHE A 5 -10.10 2.18 -2.77
N GLU A 6 -9.85 1.20 -3.64
CA GLU A 6 -8.64 1.14 -4.47
C GLU A 6 -8.54 2.35 -5.40
N ILE A 7 -9.67 2.74 -6.01
CA ILE A 7 -9.75 3.92 -6.88
C ILE A 7 -9.49 5.20 -6.06
N SER A 8 -10.16 5.37 -4.91
CA SER A 8 -9.96 6.53 -4.04
C SER A 8 -8.51 6.66 -3.58
N PHE A 9 -7.90 5.56 -3.12
CA PHE A 9 -6.52 5.54 -2.66
C PHE A 9 -5.53 5.88 -3.79
N ARG A 10 -5.70 5.27 -4.97
CA ARG A 10 -4.86 5.56 -6.15
C ARG A 10 -4.95 7.01 -6.61
N GLN A 11 -6.13 7.63 -6.50
CA GLN A 11 -6.33 9.04 -6.85
C GLN A 11 -5.75 9.99 -5.81
N TRP A 12 -5.69 9.57 -4.54
CA TRP A 12 -5.10 10.33 -3.45
C TRP A 12 -3.56 10.33 -3.50
N ILE A 13 -2.90 9.23 -3.87
CA ILE A 13 -1.43 9.13 -3.89
C ILE A 13 -0.72 10.31 -4.60
N PRO A 14 -1.12 10.75 -5.81
CA PRO A 14 -0.46 11.85 -6.50
C PRO A 14 -0.50 13.19 -5.74
N SER A 15 -1.48 13.44 -4.87
CA SER A 15 -1.61 14.72 -4.15
C SER A 15 -0.70 14.82 -2.93
N VAL A 16 -0.27 13.69 -2.37
CA VAL A 16 0.54 13.60 -1.14
C VAL A 16 1.96 13.07 -1.37
N SER A 17 2.24 12.54 -2.56
CA SER A 17 3.56 12.01 -2.92
C SER A 17 4.63 13.10 -2.86
N LYS A 18 5.75 12.78 -2.19
CA LYS A 18 6.94 13.64 -2.11
C LYS A 18 8.07 13.03 -2.94
N VAL A 19 8.99 13.87 -3.40
CA VAL A 19 10.23 13.42 -4.05
C VAL A 19 11.23 13.07 -2.96
N GLY A 20 11.82 11.88 -3.06
CA GLY A 20 12.89 11.40 -2.21
C GLY A 20 13.96 10.70 -3.03
N VAL A 21 14.98 10.17 -2.35
CA VAL A 21 16.08 9.44 -2.98
C VAL A 21 15.97 7.98 -2.57
N ASN A 22 15.98 7.07 -3.55
CA ASN A 22 15.90 5.62 -3.31
C ASN A 22 17.26 5.03 -2.89
N GLY A 23 17.30 3.72 -2.62
CA GLY A 23 18.52 2.99 -2.26
C GLY A 23 19.62 2.96 -3.35
N PHE A 24 19.33 3.46 -4.56
CA PHE A 24 20.27 3.57 -5.68
C PHE A 24 20.73 5.01 -5.94
N GLY A 25 20.31 5.98 -5.11
CA GLY A 25 20.65 7.39 -5.30
C GLY A 25 19.80 8.10 -6.35
N GLU A 26 18.74 7.48 -6.84
CA GLU A 26 17.84 8.06 -7.85
C GLU A 26 16.65 8.75 -7.20
N GLU A 27 16.18 9.84 -7.82
CA GLU A 27 14.96 10.50 -7.40
C GLU A 27 13.73 9.62 -7.69
N SER A 28 12.94 9.38 -6.65
CA SER A 28 11.69 8.63 -6.75
C SER A 28 10.59 9.29 -5.93
N LYS A 29 9.34 9.10 -6.34
CA LYS A 29 8.18 9.57 -5.59
C LYS A 29 7.80 8.53 -4.55
N TYR A 30 7.59 8.98 -3.33
CA TYR A 30 7.12 8.15 -2.23
C TYR A 30 6.02 8.86 -1.44
N VAL A 31 5.15 8.09 -0.80
CA VAL A 31 4.17 8.62 0.15
C VAL A 31 4.78 8.51 1.55
N PRO A 32 4.87 9.61 2.32
CA PRO A 32 5.36 9.55 3.69
C PRO A 32 4.50 8.64 4.58
N ALA A 33 5.13 7.91 5.50
CA ALA A 33 4.42 7.03 6.43
C ALA A 33 3.34 7.78 7.23
N THR A 34 3.60 9.03 7.62
CA THR A 34 2.63 9.88 8.34
C THR A 34 1.35 10.12 7.54
N GLU A 35 1.47 10.30 6.22
CA GLU A 35 0.31 10.50 5.34
C GLU A 35 -0.47 9.19 5.18
N LEU A 36 0.23 8.06 5.03
CA LEU A 36 -0.42 6.74 4.99
C LEU A 36 -1.17 6.45 6.29
N THR A 37 -0.56 6.72 7.45
CA THR A 37 -1.23 6.56 8.75
C THR A 37 -2.46 7.44 8.85
N ALA A 38 -2.39 8.70 8.44
CA ALA A 38 -3.55 9.58 8.45
C ALA A 38 -4.68 9.04 7.56
N TYR A 39 -4.38 8.65 6.32
CA TYR A 39 -5.35 8.11 5.37
C TYR A 39 -6.07 6.87 5.92
N TRP A 40 -5.32 5.91 6.46
CA TRP A 40 -5.89 4.66 6.95
C TRP A 40 -6.59 4.78 8.30
N CYS A 41 -6.17 5.72 9.17
CA CYS A 41 -6.77 5.93 10.48
C CYS A 41 -8.04 6.79 10.44
N GLU A 42 -8.16 7.76 9.52
CA GLU A 42 -9.30 8.68 9.49
C GLU A 42 -10.55 8.05 8.87
N GLU A 43 -10.41 7.19 7.85
CA GLU A 43 -11.56 6.77 7.04
C GLU A 43 -12.20 5.43 7.46
N GLN A 44 -11.74 4.77 8.54
CA GLN A 44 -12.13 3.39 8.94
C GLN A 44 -12.01 2.32 7.84
N LEU A 45 -11.58 2.69 6.63
CA LEU A 45 -11.46 1.84 5.44
C LEU A 45 -10.59 0.62 5.68
N LEU A 46 -9.56 0.73 6.52
CA LEU A 46 -8.70 -0.39 6.82
C LEU A 46 -9.49 -1.57 7.41
N HIS A 47 -10.44 -1.31 8.32
CA HIS A 47 -11.30 -2.35 8.90
C HIS A 47 -12.21 -2.97 7.82
N ASP A 48 -12.89 -2.13 7.04
CA ASP A 48 -13.81 -2.57 5.98
C ASP A 48 -13.11 -3.46 4.94
N ILE A 49 -11.88 -3.11 4.55
CA ILE A 49 -11.09 -3.89 3.58
C ILE A 49 -10.70 -5.24 4.19
N ILE A 50 -10.23 -5.24 5.44
CA ILE A 50 -9.78 -6.46 6.12
C ILE A 50 -10.94 -7.43 6.37
N ASP A 51 -12.09 -6.91 6.80
CA ASP A 51 -13.32 -7.68 7.01
C ASP A 51 -13.88 -8.22 5.69
N ALA A 52 -13.68 -7.50 4.58
CA ALA A 52 -14.08 -7.95 3.25
C ALA A 52 -13.17 -9.01 2.62
N ILE A 53 -11.95 -9.22 3.14
CA ILE A 53 -11.06 -10.29 2.66
C ILE A 53 -11.64 -11.65 3.09
N ASN A 54 -11.85 -12.55 2.13
CA ASN A 54 -12.37 -13.90 2.38
C ASN A 54 -11.26 -14.96 2.21
N PRO A 55 -11.07 -15.92 3.15
CA PRO A 55 -11.75 -16.06 4.46
C PRO A 55 -11.45 -14.90 5.40
N VAL A 56 -12.25 -14.59 6.41
CA VAL A 56 -11.97 -13.42 7.28
C VAL A 56 -10.57 -13.54 7.91
N MET A 57 -9.78 -12.46 7.86
CA MET A 57 -8.48 -12.44 8.53
C MET A 57 -8.66 -12.27 10.04
N SER A 58 -8.05 -13.13 10.83
CA SER A 58 -8.10 -13.05 12.30
C SER A 58 -6.96 -12.18 12.89
N VAL A 59 -6.36 -11.31 12.08
CA VAL A 59 -5.18 -10.52 12.48
C VAL A 59 -5.65 -9.23 13.14
N PRO A 60 -5.07 -8.82 14.29
CA PRO A 60 -5.43 -7.55 14.90
C PRO A 60 -5.16 -6.39 13.94
N TYR A 61 -6.13 -5.49 13.78
CA TYR A 61 -5.99 -4.26 12.99
C TYR A 61 -4.74 -3.48 13.37
N GLN A 62 -4.45 -3.44 14.67
CA GLN A 62 -3.28 -2.80 15.24
C GLN A 62 -1.97 -3.34 14.66
N THR A 63 -1.89 -4.66 14.39
CA THR A 63 -0.71 -5.27 13.76
C THR A 63 -0.50 -4.74 12.35
N ILE A 64 -1.57 -4.55 11.57
CA ILE A 64 -1.47 -4.02 10.22
C ILE A 64 -1.08 -2.53 10.27
N THR A 65 -1.69 -1.74 11.15
CA THR A 65 -1.39 -0.31 11.27
C THR A 65 0.00 -0.01 11.79
N GLU A 66 0.56 -0.86 12.65
CA GLU A 66 1.87 -0.62 13.28
C GLU A 66 3.04 -1.25 12.52
N GLN A 67 2.83 -2.40 11.87
CA GLN A 67 3.95 -3.19 11.33
C GLN A 67 3.85 -3.49 9.83
N TYR A 68 2.66 -3.40 9.22
CA TYR A 68 2.46 -3.80 7.82
C TYR A 68 1.72 -2.73 7.02
N LEU A 69 1.74 -1.48 7.46
CA LEU A 69 0.95 -0.41 6.88
C LEU A 69 1.42 -0.08 5.46
N GLY A 70 2.73 -0.04 5.23
CA GLY A 70 3.33 0.18 3.92
C GLY A 70 3.09 -0.98 2.97
N VAL A 71 3.29 -2.21 3.45
CA VAL A 71 2.97 -3.44 2.68
C VAL A 71 1.50 -3.45 2.31
N PHE A 72 0.61 -3.25 3.27
CA PHE A 72 -0.84 -3.22 3.06
C PHE A 72 -1.23 -2.13 2.06
N SER A 73 -0.72 -0.90 2.24
CA SER A 73 -0.96 0.22 1.32
C SER A 73 -0.55 -0.13 -0.10
N THR A 74 0.61 -0.77 -0.28
CA THR A 74 1.07 -1.21 -1.60
C THR A 74 0.12 -2.25 -2.19
N LEU A 75 -0.31 -3.21 -1.38
CA LEU A 75 -1.21 -4.26 -1.85
C LEU A 75 -2.59 -3.71 -2.25
N VAL A 76 -3.13 -2.76 -1.50
CA VAL A 76 -4.33 -1.99 -1.90
C VAL A 76 -4.05 -1.24 -3.19
N TYR A 77 -2.91 -0.55 -3.31
CA TYR A 77 -2.54 0.13 -4.54
C TYR A 77 -2.48 -0.83 -5.72
N LEU A 78 -2.03 -2.08 -5.54
CA LEU A 78 -1.99 -3.11 -6.59
C LEU A 78 -3.34 -3.81 -6.83
N GLY A 79 -4.37 -3.51 -6.03
CA GLY A 79 -5.68 -4.15 -6.09
C GLY A 79 -5.66 -5.60 -5.62
N ARG A 80 -4.76 -5.93 -4.69
CA ARG A 80 -4.57 -7.27 -4.12
C ARG A 80 -4.42 -7.25 -2.59
N PRO A 81 -5.33 -6.60 -1.85
CA PRO A 81 -5.25 -6.51 -0.39
C PRO A 81 -5.18 -7.88 0.31
N GLU A 82 -5.76 -8.93 -0.29
CA GLU A 82 -5.75 -10.31 0.22
C GLU A 82 -4.35 -10.94 0.31
N ALA A 83 -3.39 -10.45 -0.49
CA ALA A 83 -2.03 -10.97 -0.49
C ALA A 83 -1.27 -10.67 0.81
N ILE A 84 -1.81 -9.80 1.67
CA ILE A 84 -1.22 -9.46 2.98
C ILE A 84 -1.03 -10.70 3.86
N ARG A 85 -1.85 -11.74 3.67
CA ARG A 85 -1.73 -13.05 4.32
C ARG A 85 -0.35 -13.68 4.13
N HIS A 86 0.23 -13.52 2.94
CA HIS A 86 1.54 -14.10 2.64
C HIS A 86 2.63 -13.37 3.42
N PHE A 87 2.55 -12.06 3.52
CA PHE A 87 3.50 -11.25 4.29
C PHE A 87 3.38 -11.54 5.79
N LEU A 88 2.15 -11.65 6.29
CA LEU A 88 1.87 -12.04 7.68
C LEU A 88 2.39 -13.44 8.01
N ALA A 89 2.21 -14.41 7.11
CA ALA A 89 2.71 -15.78 7.30
C ALA A 89 4.24 -15.87 7.28
N LEU A 90 4.90 -14.98 6.52
CA LEU A 90 6.36 -14.92 6.39
C LEU A 90 7.03 -13.98 7.40
N GLY A 91 6.26 -13.21 8.18
CA GLY A 91 6.79 -12.19 9.08
C GLY A 91 7.51 -11.04 8.37
N MET A 92 7.16 -10.76 7.10
CA MET A 92 7.77 -9.70 6.30
C MET A 92 7.03 -8.38 6.51
N SER A 93 7.37 -7.69 7.59
CA SER A 93 6.83 -6.38 7.98
C SER A 93 7.41 -5.23 7.15
N ASP A 94 6.91 -4.02 7.35
CA ASP A 94 7.41 -2.79 6.73
C ASP A 94 8.91 -2.59 6.97
N ASP A 95 9.43 -2.88 8.16
CA ASP A 95 10.87 -2.77 8.46
C ASP A 95 11.73 -3.71 7.61
N VAL A 96 11.17 -4.86 7.25
CA VAL A 96 11.81 -5.88 6.40
C VAL A 96 11.59 -5.58 4.91
N CYS A 97 10.43 -4.99 4.57
CA CYS A 97 9.96 -4.79 3.21
C CYS A 97 10.23 -3.37 2.65
N LEU A 98 10.63 -2.39 3.49
CA LEU A 98 11.02 -1.04 3.07
C LEU A 98 12.14 -1.09 2.02
N PHE A 99 13.01 -2.10 2.11
CA PHE A 99 14.08 -2.35 1.14
C PHE A 99 13.58 -2.83 -0.22
N ALA A 100 12.42 -3.50 -0.29
CA ALA A 100 11.89 -4.05 -1.54
C ALA A 100 10.97 -3.06 -2.28
N LEU A 101 10.20 -2.24 -1.56
CA LEU A 101 9.26 -1.29 -2.16
C LEU A 101 9.95 -0.05 -2.74
N MET A 102 11.07 0.40 -2.17
CA MET A 102 11.89 1.44 -2.79
C MET A 102 12.52 1.02 -4.14
N ASN A 103 12.53 -0.29 -4.43
CA ASN A 103 13.07 -0.85 -5.67
C ASN A 103 11.98 -1.18 -6.71
N CYS A 104 10.70 -0.89 -6.42
CA CYS A 104 9.64 -1.01 -7.42
C CYS A 104 9.57 0.31 -8.22
N PRO A 105 10.00 0.34 -9.49
CA PRO A 105 9.75 1.50 -10.33
C PRO A 105 8.23 1.65 -10.49
N MET A 106 7.68 2.75 -9.97
CA MET A 106 6.32 3.20 -10.25
C MET A 106 6.22 3.70 -11.70
N ASN A 107 6.56 2.85 -12.67
CA ASN A 107 6.38 3.12 -14.09
C ASN A 107 5.01 2.60 -14.54
N GLY A 108 3.97 3.26 -14.01
CA GLY A 108 2.63 3.22 -14.58
C GLY A 108 2.52 4.20 -15.75
N THR A 109 3.27 3.98 -16.82
CA THR A 109 3.00 4.59 -18.14
C THR A 109 2.58 3.50 -19.10
N THR A 110 1.33 3.06 -19.00
CA THR A 110 0.67 2.47 -20.17
C THR A 110 0.40 3.60 -21.15
N SER A 111 1.38 3.85 -22.02
CA SER A 111 1.16 4.55 -23.27
C SER A 111 0.17 3.73 -24.10
N LEU A 112 -1.09 4.15 -24.11
CA LEU A 112 -2.06 3.74 -25.12
C LEU A 112 -1.61 4.36 -26.45
N THR A 113 -0.72 3.67 -27.17
CA THR A 113 -0.53 3.91 -28.60
C THR A 113 -1.68 3.23 -29.34
N ASN A 114 -2.63 4.04 -29.79
CA ASN A 114 -3.56 3.69 -30.87
C ASN A 114 -2.78 3.18 -32.09
N SER A 115 -3.21 2.06 -32.64
CA SER A 115 -3.11 1.73 -34.08
C SER A 115 -4.17 0.69 -34.42
#